data_AF-A0A973IU88-F1
#
_entry.id   AF-A0A973IU88-F1
#
_cell.length_a   1.000
_cell.length_b   1.000
_cell.length_c   1.000
_cell.angle_alpha   90.00
_cell.angle_beta   90.00
_cell.angle_gamma   90.00
#
_symmetry.space_group_name_H-M   'P 1'
#
loop_
_entity.id
_entity.type
_entity.pdbx_description
1 polymer ?
#
loop_
_entity_poly.entity_id
_entity_poly.type
_entity_poly.pdbx_seq_one_letter_code
_entity_poly.pdbx_strand_id
1 'polypeptide(L)'
;MANNIFPVPESWARSSFCDNEKYLKMYEQSIKDPDTFWAEQAKRIDWFSPWTKVRDGSFSGDIRIKWFVDGKLNVSYNCLDRHLEKRGDQIAIIWEGDDPSVSKMITYRELHEQVCKCANVLKAQGLRRGDRVTIYLPMIPELAIAMLACTRIGVIHSIVFAGFSPESLAGRILDCGGKVVITADEGLRGGKPVPLKENTEEALKKCPDVHKVIVVKHTGRDVGWVAGRDVDWADVMSKASTDCPPEAMDAEDPLYILYTSGSTGKPKGVLHTTGGYLVYITLSHQYVFDYHDGDIYWCTADIGWVTGHSYIIYGPLANGATTVMFEGIPNYPDWSRFWNVVDKHKVNIFYTAPTAIRALMRQGDEPVKKTSRKTIKLLGTVGEPINPEAWLWYYNVVGEKRCPIVDTWWQTETGGILITPLPGATALKPGSATRPFFGVQPDILDPDGKFIEGPGSGYLVIKEP
;
A
#
# COMPACT_ATOMS: atom_id res chain seq x y z
N MET A 1 -9.55 -31.08 -11.37
CA MET A 1 -8.33 -30.27 -11.18
C MET A 1 -8.36 -29.36 -9.94
N ALA A 2 -9.51 -29.11 -9.29
CA ALA A 2 -9.63 -28.25 -8.09
C ALA A 2 -9.22 -28.89 -6.74
N ASN A 3 -8.60 -30.08 -6.75
CA ASN A 3 -8.25 -30.85 -5.54
C ASN A 3 -6.74 -30.97 -5.31
N ASN A 4 -5.91 -30.30 -6.09
CA ASN A 4 -4.47 -30.35 -5.88
C ASN A 4 -4.09 -29.47 -4.68
N ILE A 5 -3.62 -30.11 -3.61
CA ILE A 5 -3.00 -29.44 -2.47
C ILE A 5 -1.50 -29.40 -2.72
N PHE A 6 -0.92 -28.21 -2.64
CA PHE A 6 0.51 -27.98 -2.75
C PHE A 6 1.08 -27.88 -1.32
N PRO A 7 1.83 -28.89 -0.84
CA PRO A 7 2.34 -28.89 0.52
C PRO A 7 3.35 -27.75 0.72
N VAL A 8 3.52 -27.35 1.98
CA VAL A 8 4.59 -26.42 2.35
C VAL A 8 5.94 -27.09 2.09
N PRO A 9 6.82 -26.51 1.26
CA PRO A 9 8.16 -27.07 1.08
C PRO A 9 8.97 -27.00 2.38
N GLU A 10 9.74 -28.05 2.71
CA GLU A 10 10.54 -28.09 3.95
C GLU A 10 11.46 -26.88 4.12
N SER A 11 12.01 -26.36 3.01
CA SER A 11 12.85 -25.17 3.05
C SER A 11 12.10 -23.96 3.60
N TRP A 12 10.87 -23.74 3.17
CA TRP A 12 10.01 -22.63 3.62
C TRP A 12 9.56 -22.82 5.07
N ALA A 13 9.18 -24.05 5.46
CA ALA A 13 8.84 -24.34 6.86
C ALA A 13 10.00 -24.04 7.83
N ARG A 14 11.26 -24.22 7.40
CA ARG A 14 12.45 -23.97 8.23
C ARG A 14 12.92 -22.52 8.20
N SER A 15 12.83 -21.83 7.07
CA SER A 15 13.43 -20.50 6.89
C SER A 15 12.48 -19.34 7.19
N SER A 16 11.16 -19.56 7.12
CA SER A 16 10.20 -18.48 7.29
C SER A 16 10.01 -18.05 8.74
N PHE A 17 9.50 -16.83 8.95
CA PHE A 17 9.18 -16.32 10.29
C PHE A 17 8.11 -17.15 11.03
N CYS A 18 7.32 -17.94 10.31
CA CYS A 18 6.19 -18.69 10.86
C CYS A 18 6.00 -20.04 10.15
N ASP A 19 6.19 -21.12 10.90
CA ASP A 19 5.75 -22.45 10.51
C ASP A 19 4.30 -22.73 10.97
N ASN A 20 3.76 -23.92 10.67
CA ASN A 20 2.38 -24.24 11.02
C ASN A 20 2.14 -24.30 12.53
N GLU A 21 3.09 -24.78 13.33
CA GLU A 21 2.93 -24.86 14.78
C GLU A 21 2.90 -23.46 15.39
N LYS A 22 3.83 -22.59 14.98
CA LYS A 22 3.88 -21.20 15.40
C LYS A 22 2.64 -20.42 14.94
N TYR A 23 2.16 -20.65 13.71
CA TYR A 23 0.93 -20.04 13.22
C TYR A 23 -0.25 -20.39 14.13
N LEU A 24 -0.45 -21.67 14.44
CA LEU A 24 -1.57 -22.12 15.27
C LEU A 24 -1.51 -21.49 16.66
N LYS A 25 -0.33 -21.45 17.29
CA LYS A 25 -0.11 -20.82 18.60
C LYS A 25 -0.38 -19.31 18.57
N MET A 26 0.17 -18.60 17.59
CA MET A 26 -0.01 -17.15 17.45
C MET A 26 -1.47 -16.78 17.13
N TYR A 27 -2.11 -17.54 16.23
CA TYR A 27 -3.51 -17.34 15.90
C TYR A 27 -4.40 -17.58 17.12
N GLU A 28 -4.21 -18.70 17.83
CA GLU A 28 -4.94 -18.99 19.07
C GLU A 28 -4.79 -17.86 20.10
N GLN A 29 -3.56 -17.38 20.34
CA GLN A 29 -3.34 -16.26 21.27
C GLN A 29 -4.01 -14.97 20.76
N SER A 30 -3.93 -14.66 19.47
CA SER A 30 -4.54 -13.47 18.89
C SER A 30 -6.06 -13.43 19.03
N ILE A 31 -6.71 -14.58 19.28
CA ILE A 31 -8.14 -14.70 19.51
C ILE A 31 -8.46 -14.79 21.01
N LYS A 32 -7.76 -15.64 21.77
CA LYS A 32 -8.06 -15.92 23.18
C LYS A 32 -7.50 -14.89 24.15
N ASP A 33 -6.37 -14.27 23.80
CA ASP A 33 -5.72 -13.21 24.58
C ASP A 33 -5.20 -12.08 23.66
N PRO A 34 -6.11 -11.34 23.00
CA PRO A 34 -5.70 -10.39 21.96
C PRO A 34 -4.99 -9.17 22.53
N ASP A 35 -5.26 -8.76 23.77
CA ASP A 35 -4.60 -7.61 24.39
C ASP A 35 -3.10 -7.88 24.56
N THR A 36 -2.75 -9.06 25.09
CA THR A 36 -1.35 -9.47 25.21
C THR A 36 -0.70 -9.64 23.83
N PHE A 37 -1.41 -10.29 22.89
CA PHE A 37 -0.89 -10.51 21.53
C PHE A 37 -0.56 -9.18 20.84
N TRP A 38 -1.51 -8.25 20.81
CA TRP A 38 -1.35 -6.97 20.11
C TRP A 38 -0.41 -6.01 20.85
N ALA A 39 -0.35 -6.05 22.18
CA ALA A 39 0.67 -5.32 22.93
C ALA A 39 2.10 -5.77 22.55
N GLU A 40 2.30 -7.06 22.30
CA GLU A 40 3.58 -7.59 21.83
C GLU A 40 3.85 -7.18 20.38
N GLN A 41 2.88 -7.32 19.48
CA GLN A 41 3.06 -6.95 18.07
C GLN A 41 3.30 -5.45 17.88
N ALA A 42 2.73 -4.60 18.74
CA ALA A 42 2.92 -3.16 18.68
C ALA A 42 4.35 -2.70 18.97
N LYS A 43 5.18 -3.53 19.62
CA LYS A 43 6.61 -3.24 19.86
C LYS A 43 7.47 -3.28 18.59
N ARG A 44 6.91 -3.73 17.46
CA ARG A 44 7.61 -3.75 16.16
C ARG A 44 7.77 -2.37 15.54
N ILE A 45 7.00 -1.40 16.01
CA ILE A 45 7.07 0.01 15.63
C ILE A 45 7.49 0.84 16.83
N ASP A 46 8.03 2.01 16.56
CA ASP A 46 8.55 2.92 17.57
C ASP A 46 7.44 3.88 18.00
N TRP A 47 7.28 3.99 19.32
CA TRP A 47 6.32 4.86 19.97
C TRP A 47 7.06 5.95 20.74
N PHE A 48 6.66 7.20 20.58
CA PHE A 48 7.14 8.31 21.39
C PHE A 48 6.60 8.25 22.81
N SER A 49 5.38 7.73 22.97
CA SER A 49 4.79 7.37 24.26
C SER A 49 3.98 6.08 24.10
N PRO A 50 4.12 5.09 25.01
CA PRO A 50 3.30 3.89 24.96
C PRO A 50 1.83 4.21 25.24
N TRP A 51 0.97 3.30 24.80
CA TRP A 51 -0.47 3.34 25.07
C TRP A 51 -0.81 2.96 26.51
N THR A 52 -1.97 3.39 26.99
CA THR A 52 -2.54 3.01 28.28
C THR A 52 -3.49 1.80 28.18
N LYS A 53 -4.12 1.62 27.02
CA LYS A 53 -5.05 0.52 26.71
C LYS A 53 -4.86 0.02 25.29
N VAL A 54 -4.82 -1.30 25.09
CA VAL A 54 -4.56 -1.91 23.77
C VAL A 54 -5.74 -1.75 22.82
N ARG A 55 -6.97 -1.96 23.30
CA ARG A 55 -8.17 -1.76 22.48
C ARG A 55 -9.34 -1.20 23.27
N ASP A 56 -10.24 -0.50 22.60
CA ASP A 56 -11.50 -0.02 23.15
C ASP A 56 -12.59 -0.01 22.07
N GLY A 57 -13.78 -0.52 22.38
CA GLY A 57 -14.91 -0.58 21.44
C GLY A 57 -15.23 -1.98 20.91
N SER A 58 -16.36 -2.08 20.20
CA SER A 58 -16.87 -3.32 19.57
C SER A 58 -17.72 -2.99 18.34
N PHE A 59 -18.10 -4.01 17.56
CA PHE A 59 -19.10 -3.85 16.49
C PHE A 59 -20.55 -3.70 16.98
N SER A 60 -20.77 -3.70 18.30
CA SER A 60 -22.09 -3.52 18.92
C SER A 60 -22.23 -2.13 19.57
N GLY A 61 -23.44 -1.58 19.55
CA GLY A 61 -23.73 -0.28 20.17
C GLY A 61 -23.11 0.89 19.42
N ASP A 62 -22.38 1.75 20.13
CA ASP A 62 -21.67 2.90 19.57
C ASP A 62 -20.35 2.44 18.93
N ILE A 63 -20.31 2.37 17.60
CA ILE A 63 -19.18 1.82 16.84
C ILE A 63 -18.02 2.83 16.81
N ARG A 64 -17.30 2.91 17.94
CA ARG A 64 -16.05 3.67 18.09
C ARG A 64 -14.96 2.70 18.51
N ILE A 65 -14.29 2.15 17.50
CA ILE A 65 -13.18 1.21 17.67
C ILE A 65 -11.90 2.04 17.81
N LYS A 66 -11.10 1.76 18.83
CA LYS A 66 -9.80 2.37 19.07
C LYS A 66 -8.77 1.30 19.40
N TRP A 67 -7.56 1.51 18.92
CA TRP A 67 -6.40 0.67 19.17
C TRP A 67 -5.24 1.51 19.70
N PHE A 68 -4.57 1.03 20.75
CA PHE A 68 -3.42 1.67 21.39
C PHE A 68 -3.75 3.07 21.92
N VAL A 69 -4.80 3.17 22.74
CA VAL A 69 -5.31 4.42 23.33
C VAL A 69 -4.19 5.18 24.05
N ASP A 70 -4.14 6.50 23.81
CA ASP A 70 -3.11 7.43 24.30
C ASP A 70 -1.68 7.17 23.78
N GLY A 71 -1.47 6.11 23.00
CA GLY A 71 -0.19 5.83 22.36
C GLY A 71 0.15 6.93 21.36
N LYS A 72 1.42 7.38 21.38
CA LYS A 72 1.90 8.43 20.48
C LYS A 72 3.00 7.93 19.58
N LEU A 73 2.90 8.23 18.29
CA LEU A 73 3.85 7.81 17.27
C LEU A 73 3.85 8.78 16.09
N ASN A 74 4.67 8.49 15.08
CA ASN A 74 4.58 9.12 13.77
C ASN A 74 4.89 8.10 12.67
N VAL A 75 4.09 8.06 11.60
CA VAL A 75 4.28 7.09 10.50
C VAL A 75 5.52 7.40 9.69
N SER A 76 5.81 8.67 9.39
CA SER A 76 7.02 9.09 8.68
C SER A 76 8.27 8.69 9.47
N TYR A 77 8.29 8.91 10.79
CA TYR A 77 9.38 8.47 11.66
C TYR A 77 9.62 6.95 11.57
N ASN A 78 8.54 6.17 11.66
CA ASN A 78 8.62 4.71 11.59
C ASN A 78 9.01 4.17 10.22
N CYS A 79 8.71 4.90 9.16
CA CYS A 79 9.08 4.54 7.79
C CYS A 79 10.46 5.05 7.39
N LEU A 80 11.05 6.02 8.09
CA LEU A 80 12.27 6.71 7.65
C LEU A 80 13.28 6.89 8.79
N ASP A 81 13.00 7.79 9.74
CA ASP A 81 13.95 8.29 10.73
C ASP A 81 14.59 7.16 11.56
N ARG A 82 13.80 6.19 12.03
CA ARG A 82 14.32 5.08 12.85
C ARG A 82 15.29 4.15 12.09
N HIS A 83 15.27 4.21 10.76
CA HIS A 83 16.14 3.41 9.91
C HIS A 83 17.46 4.11 9.57
N LEU A 84 17.56 5.44 9.73
CA LEU A 84 18.68 6.23 9.20
C LEU A 84 20.04 5.84 9.79
N GLU A 85 20.10 5.48 11.07
CA GLU A 85 21.36 5.11 11.74
C GLU A 85 22.01 3.88 11.09
N LYS A 86 21.21 2.86 10.76
CA LYS A 86 21.71 1.55 10.28
C LYS A 86 21.52 1.35 8.78
N ARG A 87 20.56 2.04 8.17
CA ARG A 87 20.08 1.83 6.79
C ARG A 87 20.04 3.11 5.97
N GLY A 88 20.63 4.21 6.44
CA GLY A 88 20.55 5.51 5.75
C GLY A 88 20.95 5.44 4.28
N ASP A 89 21.98 4.64 3.95
CA ASP A 89 22.50 4.49 2.58
C ASP A 89 21.91 3.27 1.85
N GLN A 90 21.02 2.51 2.50
CA GLN A 90 20.24 1.45 1.87
C GLN A 90 19.19 2.09 0.94
N ILE A 91 18.94 1.47 -0.22
CA ILE A 91 17.85 1.90 -1.10
C ILE A 91 16.51 1.67 -0.40
N ALA A 92 15.73 2.73 -0.24
CA ALA A 92 14.34 2.67 0.22
C ALA A 92 13.41 2.40 -0.96
N ILE A 93 13.52 3.21 -2.03
CA ILE A 93 12.65 3.13 -3.20
C ILE A 93 13.50 2.93 -4.46
N ILE A 94 13.17 1.89 -5.23
CA ILE A 94 13.55 1.78 -6.63
C ILE A 94 12.37 2.28 -7.44
N TRP A 95 12.53 3.42 -8.10
CA TRP A 95 11.53 3.92 -9.04
C TRP A 95 11.89 3.50 -10.46
N GLU A 96 10.96 2.81 -11.12
CA GLU A 96 11.04 2.40 -12.50
C GLU A 96 10.01 3.20 -13.31
N GLY A 97 10.49 4.08 -14.19
CA GLY A 97 9.65 4.98 -14.97
C GLY A 97 8.89 4.27 -16.08
N ASP A 98 7.99 4.98 -16.76
CA ASP A 98 7.26 4.43 -17.90
C ASP A 98 8.20 3.99 -19.03
N ASP A 99 9.24 4.76 -19.32
CA ASP A 99 10.37 4.36 -20.17
C ASP A 99 11.31 3.41 -19.40
N PRO A 100 11.56 2.16 -19.88
CA PRO A 100 12.45 1.20 -19.21
C PRO A 100 13.90 1.67 -19.00
N SER A 101 14.36 2.64 -19.79
CA SER A 101 15.70 3.23 -19.67
C SER A 101 15.82 4.22 -18.51
N VAL A 102 14.68 4.69 -17.99
CA VAL A 102 14.62 5.71 -16.93
C VAL A 102 14.24 5.04 -15.61
N SER A 103 15.16 5.09 -14.65
CA SER A 103 14.93 4.60 -13.29
C SER A 103 15.76 5.40 -12.29
N LYS A 104 15.30 5.46 -11.04
CA LYS A 104 16.00 6.11 -9.93
C LYS A 104 16.07 5.16 -8.74
N MET A 105 17.18 5.21 -8.03
CA MET A 105 17.33 4.56 -6.73
C MET A 105 17.40 5.66 -5.69
N ILE A 106 16.55 5.59 -4.67
CA ILE A 106 16.43 6.60 -3.62
C ILE A 106 16.75 5.91 -2.30
N THR A 107 17.81 6.35 -1.65
CA THR A 107 18.21 5.87 -0.33
C THR A 107 17.24 6.32 0.76
N TYR A 108 17.25 5.67 1.91
CA TYR A 108 16.49 6.13 3.08
C TYR A 108 16.84 7.57 3.48
N ARG A 109 18.11 7.95 3.39
CA ARG A 109 18.58 9.32 3.69
C ARG A 109 18.04 10.33 2.70
N GLU A 110 18.16 10.06 1.39
CA GLU A 110 17.62 10.95 0.36
C GLU A 110 16.10 11.07 0.47
N LEU A 111 15.39 9.97 0.71
CA LEU A 111 13.94 9.99 0.89
C LEU A 111 13.55 10.81 2.12
N HIS A 112 14.25 10.65 3.24
CA HIS A 112 14.03 11.42 4.46
C HIS A 112 14.22 12.93 4.24
N GLU A 113 15.31 13.33 3.57
CA GLU A 113 15.58 14.73 3.26
C GLU A 113 14.48 15.34 2.38
N GLN A 114 14.05 14.62 1.34
CA GLN A 114 12.96 15.07 0.46
C GLN A 114 11.63 15.16 1.21
N VAL A 115 11.34 14.20 2.09
CA VAL A 115 10.12 14.21 2.92
C VAL A 115 10.13 15.38 3.90
N CYS A 116 11.26 15.68 4.54
CA CYS A 116 11.38 16.84 5.43
C CYS A 116 11.19 18.16 4.67
N LYS A 117 11.79 18.28 3.48
CA LYS A 117 11.58 19.43 2.60
C LYS A 117 10.12 19.60 2.23
N CYS A 118 9.48 18.54 1.74
CA CYS A 118 8.08 18.57 1.34
C CYS A 118 7.17 18.90 2.54
N ALA A 119 7.43 18.34 3.72
CA ALA A 119 6.71 18.67 4.94
C ALA A 119 6.80 20.18 5.29
N ASN A 120 7.98 20.77 5.17
CA ASN A 120 8.18 22.21 5.35
C ASN A 120 7.48 23.04 4.26
N VAL A 121 7.44 22.56 3.01
CA VAL A 121 6.66 23.18 1.92
C VAL A 121 5.17 23.18 2.28
N LEU A 122 4.62 22.05 2.72
CA LEU A 122 3.20 21.95 3.11
C LEU A 122 2.86 22.89 4.27
N LYS A 123 3.72 22.96 5.30
CA LYS A 123 3.61 23.94 6.39
C LYS A 123 3.62 25.39 5.86
N ALA A 124 4.52 25.71 4.92
CA ALA A 124 4.60 27.03 4.30
C ALA A 124 3.38 27.38 3.42
N GLN A 125 2.68 26.37 2.88
CA GLN A 125 1.39 26.56 2.21
C GLN A 125 0.21 26.67 3.19
N GLY A 126 0.47 26.70 4.50
CA GLY A 126 -0.54 26.93 5.53
C GLY A 126 -1.23 25.67 6.07
N LEU A 127 -0.79 24.47 5.66
CA LEU A 127 -1.35 23.22 6.17
C LEU A 127 -0.86 22.94 7.60
N ARG A 128 -1.78 22.46 8.44
CA ARG A 128 -1.54 22.08 9.84
C ARG A 128 -2.07 20.68 10.12
N ARG A 129 -1.75 20.12 11.28
CA ARG A 129 -2.33 18.85 11.76
C ARG A 129 -3.86 18.87 11.62
N GLY A 130 -4.43 17.84 10.99
CA GLY A 130 -5.86 17.69 10.72
C GLY A 130 -6.39 18.38 9.46
N ASP A 131 -5.57 19.20 8.77
CA ASP A 131 -5.93 19.67 7.43
C ASP A 131 -5.87 18.51 6.41
N ARG A 132 -6.62 18.65 5.30
CA ARG A 132 -6.67 17.67 4.21
C ARG A 132 -5.97 18.20 2.97
N VAL A 133 -5.16 17.35 2.36
CA VAL A 133 -4.52 17.61 1.06
C VAL A 133 -4.90 16.51 0.08
N THR A 134 -5.27 16.91 -1.14
CA THR A 134 -5.52 15.96 -2.22
C THR A 134 -4.23 15.76 -3.01
N ILE A 135 -3.85 14.51 -3.25
CA ILE A 135 -2.69 14.17 -4.06
C ILE A 135 -3.17 13.45 -5.31
N TYR A 136 -2.95 14.06 -6.47
CA TYR A 136 -3.34 13.59 -7.80
C TYR A 136 -2.11 13.52 -8.69
N LEU A 137 -1.21 12.59 -8.37
CA LEU A 137 0.07 12.38 -9.05
C LEU A 137 0.10 11.01 -9.73
N PRO A 138 0.88 10.85 -10.81
CA PRO A 138 1.20 9.53 -11.36
C PRO A 138 2.13 8.79 -10.39
N MET A 139 2.51 7.55 -10.72
CA MET A 139 3.38 6.69 -9.92
C MET A 139 4.86 7.13 -9.98
N ILE A 140 5.13 8.38 -9.58
CA ILE A 140 6.44 9.03 -9.51
C ILE A 140 6.91 9.19 -8.06
N PRO A 141 8.23 9.39 -7.80
CA PRO A 141 8.75 9.51 -6.44
C PRO A 141 8.09 10.59 -5.59
N GLU A 142 7.68 11.70 -6.21
CA GLU A 142 7.01 12.82 -5.57
C GLU A 142 5.68 12.41 -4.90
N LEU A 143 5.01 11.36 -5.40
CA LEU A 143 3.82 10.79 -4.77
C LEU A 143 4.14 10.19 -3.39
N ALA A 144 5.19 9.39 -3.30
CA ALA A 144 5.64 8.82 -2.02
C ALA A 144 6.16 9.90 -1.07
N ILE A 145 6.91 10.87 -1.59
CA ILE A 145 7.43 12.00 -0.82
C ILE A 145 6.28 12.83 -0.22
N ALA A 146 5.29 13.20 -1.04
CA ALA A 146 4.11 13.95 -0.59
C ALA A 146 3.30 13.17 0.44
N MET A 147 3.05 11.87 0.19
CA MET A 147 2.33 10.98 1.09
C MET A 147 2.99 10.91 2.48
N LEU A 148 4.31 10.68 2.53
CA LEU A 148 5.06 10.61 3.79
C LEU A 148 5.23 11.98 4.46
N ALA A 149 5.34 13.05 3.68
CA ALA A 149 5.39 14.42 4.22
C ALA A 149 4.11 14.79 4.95
N CYS A 150 2.95 14.36 4.44
CA CYS A 150 1.66 14.57 5.11
C CYS A 150 1.63 13.90 6.49
N THR A 151 2.04 12.63 6.56
CA THR A 151 2.05 11.90 7.84
C THR A 151 3.08 12.44 8.83
N ARG A 152 4.16 13.05 8.34
CA ARG A 152 5.18 13.69 9.17
C ARG A 152 4.62 14.86 9.98
N ILE A 153 3.67 15.61 9.42
CA ILE A 153 3.12 16.84 10.02
C ILE A 153 1.66 16.70 10.46
N GLY A 154 1.12 15.48 10.47
CA GLY A 154 -0.25 15.19 10.85
C GLY A 154 -1.32 15.70 9.88
N VAL A 155 -0.95 15.97 8.64
CA VAL A 155 -1.89 16.31 7.55
C VAL A 155 -2.48 15.02 7.01
N ILE A 156 -3.79 15.04 6.78
CA ILE A 156 -4.55 13.89 6.28
C ILE A 156 -4.49 13.93 4.76
N HIS A 157 -3.73 13.03 4.15
CA HIS A 157 -3.69 12.96 2.69
C HIS A 157 -4.90 12.19 2.14
N SER A 158 -5.34 12.62 0.95
CA SER A 158 -6.39 11.99 0.16
C SER A 158 -5.86 11.76 -1.24
N ILE A 159 -5.37 10.54 -1.50
CA ILE A 159 -4.77 10.20 -2.78
C ILE A 159 -5.87 9.82 -3.78
N VAL A 160 -5.81 10.41 -4.96
CA VAL A 160 -6.75 10.18 -6.05
C VAL A 160 -5.98 9.57 -7.21
N PHE A 161 -6.45 8.41 -7.70
CA PHE A 161 -5.84 7.73 -8.83
C PHE A 161 -5.77 8.64 -10.07
N ALA A 162 -4.57 8.80 -10.63
CA ALA A 162 -4.26 9.69 -11.74
C ALA A 162 -5.12 9.46 -13.01
N GLY A 163 -5.70 8.26 -13.16
CA GLY A 163 -6.60 7.94 -14.27
C GLY A 163 -8.06 8.37 -14.09
N PHE A 164 -8.44 8.98 -12.96
CA PHE A 164 -9.81 9.45 -12.74
C PHE A 164 -10.15 10.73 -13.48
N SER A 165 -11.44 10.89 -13.78
CA SER A 165 -11.98 12.07 -14.46
C SER A 165 -11.95 13.31 -13.56
N PRO A 166 -12.00 14.53 -14.15
CA PRO A 166 -12.12 15.76 -13.38
C PRO A 166 -13.32 15.77 -12.42
N GLU A 167 -14.46 15.20 -12.83
CA GLU A 167 -15.63 15.07 -11.97
C GLU A 167 -15.35 14.22 -10.73
N SER A 168 -14.66 13.09 -10.94
CA SER A 168 -14.31 12.16 -9.87
C SER A 168 -13.31 12.78 -8.91
N LEU A 169 -12.39 13.61 -9.42
CA LEU A 169 -11.44 14.38 -8.62
C LEU A 169 -12.16 15.46 -7.80
N ALA A 170 -13.01 16.27 -8.44
CA ALA A 170 -13.76 17.35 -7.78
C ALA A 170 -14.64 16.83 -6.63
N GLY A 171 -15.37 15.74 -6.85
CA GLY A 171 -16.23 15.14 -5.83
C GLY A 171 -15.45 14.71 -4.57
N ARG A 172 -14.21 14.24 -4.74
CA ARG A 172 -13.36 13.81 -3.61
C ARG A 172 -12.72 14.99 -2.88
N ILE A 173 -12.29 16.02 -3.62
CA ILE A 173 -11.77 17.26 -3.05
C ILE A 173 -12.84 17.93 -2.17
N LEU A 174 -14.07 18.01 -2.68
CA LEU A 174 -15.19 18.62 -1.97
C LEU A 174 -15.58 17.84 -0.71
N ASP A 175 -15.68 16.52 -0.82
CA ASP A 175 -16.12 15.68 0.29
C ASP A 175 -15.12 15.67 1.46
N CYS A 176 -13.81 15.65 1.19
CA CYS A 176 -12.81 15.73 2.26
C CYS A 176 -12.53 17.18 2.70
N GLY A 177 -13.11 18.18 2.04
CA GLY A 177 -12.82 19.60 2.26
C GLY A 177 -11.34 19.92 2.08
N GLY A 178 -10.72 19.36 1.04
CA GLY A 178 -9.31 19.55 0.72
C GLY A 178 -9.03 21.00 0.29
N LYS A 179 -7.98 21.61 0.84
CA LYS A 179 -7.63 23.02 0.58
C LYS A 179 -6.43 23.20 -0.35
N VAL A 180 -5.63 22.15 -0.48
CA VAL A 180 -4.42 22.09 -1.30
C VAL A 180 -4.50 20.86 -2.18
N VAL A 181 -4.11 21.00 -3.45
CA VAL A 181 -3.95 19.89 -4.39
C VAL A 181 -2.48 19.79 -4.81
N ILE A 182 -1.93 18.59 -4.79
CA ILE A 182 -0.62 18.28 -5.37
C ILE A 182 -0.87 17.49 -6.65
N THR A 183 -0.38 17.98 -7.79
CA THR A 183 -0.60 17.39 -9.11
C THR A 183 0.66 17.50 -9.95
N ALA A 184 0.65 16.95 -11.17
CA ALA A 184 1.72 17.12 -12.15
C ALA A 184 1.22 17.87 -13.39
N ASP A 185 2.13 18.40 -14.19
CA ASP A 185 1.84 18.89 -15.53
C ASP A 185 1.10 17.82 -16.36
N GLU A 186 1.70 16.64 -16.45
CA GLU A 186 1.23 15.49 -17.20
C GLU A 186 1.80 14.21 -16.58
N GLY A 187 1.09 13.09 -16.68
CA GLY A 187 1.61 11.76 -16.35
C GLY A 187 1.83 10.92 -17.59
N LEU A 188 2.65 9.86 -17.49
CA LEU A 188 2.83 8.88 -18.56
C LEU A 188 2.22 7.54 -18.18
N ARG A 189 1.59 6.88 -19.16
CA ARG A 189 1.08 5.51 -19.00
C ARG A 189 1.15 4.73 -20.30
N GLY A 190 2.15 3.88 -20.44
CA GLY A 190 2.42 3.11 -21.66
C GLY A 190 2.75 3.99 -22.85
N GLY A 191 3.58 5.01 -22.63
CA GLY A 191 3.95 6.04 -23.60
C GLY A 191 2.86 7.05 -23.91
N LYS A 192 1.67 6.94 -23.29
CA LYS A 192 0.55 7.86 -23.52
C LYS A 192 0.49 8.94 -22.45
N PRO A 193 0.35 10.22 -22.84
CA PRO A 193 0.19 11.31 -21.89
C PRO A 193 -1.17 11.28 -21.18
N VAL A 194 -1.18 11.67 -19.92
CA VAL A 194 -2.36 11.90 -19.08
C VAL A 194 -2.34 13.35 -18.61
N PRO A 195 -3.28 14.22 -19.03
CA PRO A 195 -3.20 15.67 -18.81
C PRO A 195 -3.65 16.06 -17.39
N LEU A 196 -2.81 15.78 -16.39
CA LEU A 196 -3.15 15.90 -14.97
C LEU A 196 -3.44 17.34 -14.55
N LYS A 197 -2.66 18.32 -15.01
CA LYS A 197 -2.90 19.74 -14.69
C LYS A 197 -4.20 20.24 -15.30
N GLU A 198 -4.50 19.90 -16.54
CA GLU A 198 -5.75 20.27 -17.21
C GLU A 198 -6.96 19.64 -16.51
N ASN A 199 -6.87 18.36 -16.14
CA ASN A 199 -7.91 17.68 -15.36
C ASN A 199 -8.13 18.34 -14.00
N THR A 200 -7.03 18.79 -13.36
CA THR A 200 -7.09 19.53 -12.10
C THR A 200 -7.82 20.85 -12.29
N GLU A 201 -7.50 21.64 -13.33
CA GLU A 201 -8.22 22.89 -13.60
C GLU A 201 -9.72 22.69 -13.79
N GLU A 202 -10.11 21.67 -14.55
CA GLU A 202 -11.53 21.38 -14.77
C GLU A 202 -12.23 21.00 -13.46
N ALA A 203 -11.57 20.21 -12.60
CA ALA A 203 -12.09 19.85 -11.29
C ALA A 203 -12.24 21.08 -10.38
N LEU A 204 -11.24 21.96 -10.37
CA LEU A 204 -11.19 23.13 -9.48
C LEU A 204 -12.26 24.19 -9.79
N LYS A 205 -12.88 24.18 -10.99
CA LYS A 205 -14.08 24.99 -11.27
C LYS A 205 -15.22 24.72 -10.28
N LYS A 206 -15.24 23.54 -9.67
CA LYS A 206 -16.23 23.12 -8.67
C LYS A 206 -15.72 23.17 -7.23
N CYS A 207 -14.45 23.48 -7.00
CA CYS A 207 -13.79 23.41 -5.69
C CYS A 207 -13.24 24.79 -5.26
N PRO A 208 -14.11 25.75 -4.87
CA PRO A 208 -13.70 27.14 -4.61
C PRO A 208 -12.76 27.28 -3.40
N ASP A 209 -12.75 26.32 -2.49
CA ASP A 209 -11.95 26.36 -1.25
C ASP A 209 -10.48 25.93 -1.46
N VAL A 210 -10.13 25.43 -2.65
CA VAL A 210 -8.75 25.11 -3.00
C VAL A 210 -8.00 26.40 -3.33
N HIS A 211 -7.07 26.78 -2.47
CA HIS A 211 -6.33 28.04 -2.59
C HIS A 211 -4.86 27.84 -3.01
N LYS A 212 -4.36 26.59 -3.02
CA LYS A 212 -3.02 26.26 -3.54
C LYS A 212 -3.02 24.99 -4.37
N VAL A 213 -2.27 25.02 -5.47
CA VAL A 213 -1.99 23.85 -6.31
C VAL A 213 -0.48 23.74 -6.47
N ILE A 214 0.12 22.66 -5.97
CA ILE A 214 1.54 22.38 -6.13
C ILE A 214 1.70 21.48 -7.35
N VAL A 215 2.47 21.92 -8.34
CA VAL A 215 2.59 21.25 -9.65
C VAL A 215 3.99 20.69 -9.83
N VAL A 216 4.09 19.38 -10.05
CA VAL A 216 5.32 18.68 -10.42
C VAL A 216 5.50 18.75 -11.94
N LYS A 217 6.68 19.16 -12.39
CA LYS A 217 7.06 19.11 -13.81
C LYS A 217 7.61 17.72 -14.15
N HIS A 218 6.75 16.81 -14.58
CA HIS A 218 7.09 15.42 -14.87
C HIS A 218 7.50 15.21 -16.33
N THR A 219 6.66 15.60 -17.31
CA THR A 219 7.02 15.49 -18.75
C THR A 219 7.64 16.76 -19.29
N GLY A 220 7.42 17.89 -18.62
CA GLY A 220 7.87 19.19 -19.08
C GLY A 220 6.96 19.84 -20.11
N ARG A 221 5.74 19.31 -20.29
CA ARG A 221 4.70 19.90 -21.13
C ARG A 221 4.35 21.31 -20.65
N ASP A 222 4.10 22.20 -21.60
CA ASP A 222 3.56 23.53 -21.30
C ASP A 222 2.08 23.41 -20.86
N VAL A 223 1.76 23.95 -19.69
CA VAL A 223 0.44 23.83 -19.06
C VAL A 223 -0.04 25.18 -18.54
N GLY A 224 -1.36 25.38 -18.53
CA GLY A 224 -1.95 26.62 -18.01
C GLY A 224 -1.60 26.86 -16.54
N TRP A 225 -1.31 28.12 -16.20
CA TRP A 225 -0.83 28.52 -14.87
C TRP A 225 -1.67 29.67 -14.29
N VAL A 226 -2.13 29.51 -13.04
CA VAL A 226 -2.89 30.54 -12.32
C VAL A 226 -2.00 31.20 -11.28
N ALA A 227 -1.60 32.45 -11.55
CA ALA A 227 -0.74 33.24 -10.66
C ALA A 227 -1.34 33.36 -9.25
N GLY A 228 -0.50 33.14 -8.23
CA GLY A 228 -0.89 33.23 -6.82
C GLY A 228 -1.51 31.94 -6.23
N ARG A 229 -2.10 31.07 -7.06
CA ARG A 229 -2.63 29.76 -6.64
C ARG A 229 -1.65 28.63 -6.95
N ASP A 230 -1.11 28.61 -8.17
CA ASP A 230 -0.23 27.54 -8.65
C ASP A 230 1.21 27.79 -8.23
N VAL A 231 1.89 26.72 -7.81
CA VAL A 231 3.23 26.73 -7.23
C VAL A 231 4.05 25.61 -7.87
N ASP A 232 5.24 25.93 -8.37
CA ASP A 232 6.15 24.93 -8.93
C ASP A 232 6.81 24.12 -7.81
N TRP A 233 6.70 22.80 -7.89
CA TRP A 233 7.25 21.86 -6.90
C TRP A 233 8.76 22.03 -6.72
N ALA A 234 9.53 22.12 -7.81
CA ALA A 234 10.99 22.21 -7.74
C ALA A 234 11.43 23.53 -7.08
N ASP A 235 10.76 24.63 -7.41
CA ASP A 235 11.03 25.95 -6.84
C ASP A 235 10.85 25.98 -5.32
N VAL A 236 9.77 25.37 -4.79
CA VAL A 236 9.53 25.35 -3.34
C VAL A 236 10.39 24.32 -2.62
N MET A 237 10.64 23.17 -3.24
CA MET A 237 11.50 22.12 -2.66
C MET A 237 12.96 22.56 -2.57
N SER A 238 13.46 23.35 -3.53
CA SER A 238 14.84 23.86 -3.51
C SER A 238 15.12 24.83 -2.36
N LYS A 239 14.08 25.52 -1.85
CA LYS A 239 14.16 26.53 -0.79
C LYS A 239 13.88 25.97 0.60
N ALA A 240 13.31 24.77 0.68
CA ALA A 240 12.88 24.17 1.94
C ALA A 240 14.05 23.57 2.73
N SER A 241 13.96 23.64 4.06
CA SER A 241 14.90 23.00 4.97
C SER A 241 14.77 21.47 4.91
N THR A 242 15.89 20.76 5.02
CA THR A 242 15.94 19.30 5.22
C THR A 242 15.64 18.88 6.66
N ASP A 243 15.54 19.82 7.59
CA ASP A 243 15.13 19.55 8.97
C ASP A 243 13.64 19.85 9.17
N CYS A 244 12.88 18.83 9.55
CA CYS A 244 11.49 18.94 9.92
C CYS A 244 11.21 17.90 11.00
N PRO A 245 11.11 18.26 12.29
CA PRO A 245 10.77 17.29 13.33
C PRO A 245 9.40 16.63 13.09
N PRO A 246 9.24 15.31 13.31
CA PRO A 246 7.95 14.65 13.15
C PRO A 246 6.99 15.05 14.28
N GLU A 247 5.74 15.33 13.92
CA GLU A 247 4.69 15.63 14.91
C GLU A 247 4.31 14.36 15.68
N ALA A 248 4.14 14.47 16.99
CA ALA A 248 3.64 13.36 17.82
C ALA A 248 2.12 13.21 17.62
N MET A 249 1.73 12.17 16.88
CA MET A 249 0.34 11.84 16.57
C MET A 249 -0.19 10.84 17.59
N ASP A 250 -1.44 11.01 18.00
CA ASP A 250 -2.15 10.00 18.77
C ASP A 250 -2.44 8.79 17.86
N ALA A 251 -2.46 7.58 18.41
CA ALA A 251 -2.73 6.35 17.66
C ALA A 251 -4.04 6.42 16.86
N GLU A 252 -5.01 7.16 17.39
CA GLU A 252 -6.36 7.34 16.82
C GLU A 252 -6.49 8.60 15.95
N ASP A 253 -5.42 9.37 15.74
CA ASP A 253 -5.48 10.46 14.78
C ASP A 253 -5.70 9.91 13.36
N PRO A 254 -6.56 10.55 12.55
CA PRO A 254 -6.72 10.22 11.14
C PRO A 254 -5.39 10.29 10.39
N LEU A 255 -5.05 9.20 9.69
CA LEU A 255 -3.85 9.11 8.88
C LEU A 255 -4.11 9.56 7.45
N TYR A 256 -5.15 9.00 6.82
CA TYR A 256 -5.52 9.29 5.44
C TYR A 256 -7.02 9.04 5.19
N ILE A 257 -7.50 9.59 4.07
CA ILE A 257 -8.81 9.29 3.51
C ILE A 257 -8.60 8.65 2.13
N LEU A 258 -9.16 7.47 1.90
CA LEU A 258 -9.12 6.80 0.62
C LEU A 258 -10.52 6.52 0.10
N TYR A 259 -10.84 7.09 -1.05
CA TYR A 259 -12.19 7.05 -1.60
C TYR A 259 -12.47 5.78 -2.39
N THR A 260 -13.51 5.05 -2.00
CA THR A 260 -14.01 3.86 -2.70
C THR A 260 -15.29 4.14 -3.47
N SER A 261 -15.60 3.30 -4.47
CA SER A 261 -16.88 3.34 -5.18
C SER A 261 -18.00 2.86 -4.25
N GLY A 262 -18.77 3.79 -3.69
CA GLY A 262 -19.93 3.46 -2.87
C GLY A 262 -21.07 2.87 -3.69
N SER A 263 -21.86 1.96 -3.10
CA SER A 263 -23.08 1.40 -3.71
C SER A 263 -24.16 2.44 -4.02
N THR A 264 -24.08 3.64 -3.42
CA THR A 264 -25.04 4.74 -3.55
C THR A 264 -24.62 5.82 -4.55
N GLY A 265 -23.55 5.60 -5.33
CA GLY A 265 -23.07 6.52 -6.37
C GLY A 265 -22.21 7.69 -5.88
N LYS A 266 -22.30 8.09 -4.60
CA LYS A 266 -21.34 9.03 -3.98
C LYS A 266 -20.08 8.27 -3.52
N PRO A 267 -18.86 8.75 -3.82
CA PRO A 267 -17.63 8.19 -3.27
C PRO A 267 -17.67 8.18 -1.74
N LYS A 268 -17.23 7.10 -1.11
CA LYS A 268 -17.13 7.00 0.36
C LYS A 268 -15.67 7.16 0.77
N GLY A 269 -15.37 8.16 1.58
CA GLY A 269 -14.03 8.38 2.14
C GLY A 269 -13.77 7.40 3.27
N VAL A 270 -13.06 6.31 3.00
CA VAL A 270 -12.61 5.38 4.05
C VAL A 270 -11.46 6.02 4.80
N LEU A 271 -11.59 6.14 6.12
CA LEU A 271 -10.58 6.73 6.99
C LEU A 271 -9.87 5.63 7.77
N HIS A 272 -8.54 5.69 7.78
CA HIS A 272 -7.70 4.86 8.65
C HIS A 272 -7.02 5.73 9.69
N THR A 273 -6.90 5.24 10.92
CA THR A 273 -6.15 5.88 12.01
C THR A 273 -4.68 5.47 11.97
N THR A 274 -3.85 6.06 12.82
CA THR A 274 -2.39 6.00 12.70
C THR A 274 -1.78 4.71 13.27
N GLY A 275 -2.06 4.40 14.54
CA GLY A 275 -1.38 3.35 15.29
C GLY A 275 -1.79 1.94 14.87
N GLY A 276 -3.09 1.64 14.97
CA GLY A 276 -3.64 0.33 14.61
C GLY A 276 -3.30 -0.09 13.19
N TYR A 277 -3.51 0.82 12.23
CA TYR A 277 -3.18 0.60 10.82
C TYR A 277 -1.69 0.25 10.63
N LEU A 278 -0.77 1.05 11.18
CA LEU A 278 0.66 0.84 10.98
C LEU A 278 1.16 -0.46 11.62
N VAL A 279 0.71 -0.80 12.84
CA VAL A 279 1.04 -2.07 13.49
C VAL A 279 0.61 -3.24 12.62
N TYR A 280 -0.64 -3.22 12.14
CA TYR A 280 -1.24 -4.32 11.38
C TYR A 280 -0.56 -4.53 10.02
N ILE A 281 -0.33 -3.47 9.25
CA ILE A 281 0.30 -3.61 7.92
C ILE A 281 1.77 -3.97 8.02
N THR A 282 2.48 -3.50 9.06
CA THR A 282 3.89 -3.85 9.27
C THR A 282 4.01 -5.33 9.63
N LEU A 283 3.09 -5.84 10.47
CA LEU A 283 3.00 -7.25 10.82
C LEU A 283 2.65 -8.13 9.62
N SER A 284 1.57 -7.80 8.90
CA SER A 284 1.13 -8.57 7.74
C SER A 284 2.14 -8.54 6.61
N HIS A 285 2.80 -7.40 6.35
CA HIS A 285 3.87 -7.35 5.36
C HIS A 285 5.00 -8.34 5.69
N GLN A 286 5.48 -8.36 6.95
CA GLN A 286 6.55 -9.26 7.34
C GLN A 286 6.15 -10.74 7.23
N TYR A 287 5.01 -11.12 7.81
CA TYR A 287 4.64 -12.54 7.92
C TYR A 287 4.05 -13.12 6.63
N VAL A 288 3.25 -12.34 5.88
CA VAL A 288 2.60 -12.84 4.66
C VAL A 288 3.60 -12.95 3.52
N PHE A 289 4.46 -11.94 3.36
CA PHE A 289 5.48 -11.95 2.30
C PHE A 289 6.81 -12.56 2.72
N ASP A 290 6.91 -13.00 3.99
CA ASP A 290 8.13 -13.54 4.59
C ASP A 290 9.34 -12.65 4.29
N TYR A 291 9.14 -11.34 4.49
CA TYR A 291 10.11 -10.32 4.09
C TYR A 291 11.33 -10.35 5.01
N HIS A 292 12.50 -10.61 4.43
CA HIS A 292 13.78 -10.62 5.11
C HIS A 292 14.65 -9.44 4.66
N ASP A 293 15.56 -9.01 5.54
CA ASP A 293 16.52 -7.97 5.21
C ASP A 293 17.31 -8.30 3.94
N GLY A 294 17.38 -7.33 3.03
CA GLY A 294 18.06 -7.46 1.74
C GLY A 294 17.16 -7.93 0.60
N ASP A 295 15.92 -8.34 0.86
CA ASP A 295 14.94 -8.60 -0.19
C ASP A 295 14.54 -7.31 -0.91
N ILE A 296 14.34 -7.42 -2.22
CA ILE A 296 13.71 -6.39 -3.05
C ILE A 296 12.25 -6.78 -3.27
N TYR A 297 11.36 -5.99 -2.70
CA TYR A 297 9.93 -6.20 -2.72
C TYR A 297 9.26 -5.35 -3.79
N TRP A 298 8.40 -5.95 -4.62
CA TRP A 298 7.66 -5.23 -5.63
C TRP A 298 6.17 -5.58 -5.61
N CYS A 299 5.36 -4.57 -5.28
CA CYS A 299 3.93 -4.56 -5.51
C CYS A 299 3.62 -3.73 -6.75
N THR A 300 2.99 -4.32 -7.76
CA THR A 300 2.70 -3.66 -9.03
C THR A 300 1.43 -2.81 -9.00
N ALA A 301 0.84 -2.58 -7.82
CA ALA A 301 -0.35 -1.77 -7.68
C ALA A 301 -0.04 -0.27 -7.89
N ASP A 302 -1.08 0.54 -7.90
CA ASP A 302 -0.97 1.99 -7.86
C ASP A 302 -1.27 2.50 -6.44
N ILE A 303 -0.57 3.54 -5.99
CA ILE A 303 -0.76 4.15 -4.66
C ILE A 303 -2.15 4.79 -4.53
N GLY A 304 -2.84 5.11 -5.62
CA GLY A 304 -4.26 5.48 -5.63
C GLY A 304 -5.22 4.39 -5.12
N TRP A 305 -4.73 3.19 -4.79
CA TRP A 305 -5.47 2.12 -4.13
C TRP A 305 -4.86 1.75 -2.78
N VAL A 306 -5.64 1.08 -1.93
CA VAL A 306 -5.19 0.67 -0.58
C VAL A 306 -3.98 -0.28 -0.65
N THR A 307 -3.90 -1.09 -1.71
CA THR A 307 -2.76 -1.99 -1.96
C THR A 307 -1.44 -1.22 -2.06
N GLY A 308 -1.43 -0.06 -2.71
CA GLY A 308 -0.23 0.77 -2.77
C GLY A 308 0.04 1.54 -1.47
N HIS A 309 -1.00 1.95 -0.74
CA HIS A 309 -0.83 2.56 0.59
C HIS A 309 -0.13 1.58 1.54
N SER A 310 -0.75 0.42 1.76
CA SER A 310 -0.32 -0.55 2.77
C SER A 310 0.94 -1.30 2.33
N TYR A 311 1.05 -1.64 1.05
CA TYR A 311 2.03 -2.60 0.56
C TYR A 311 2.85 -2.12 -0.63
N ILE A 312 2.96 -0.81 -0.90
CA ILE A 312 4.10 -0.22 -1.63
C ILE A 312 4.88 0.68 -0.68
N ILE A 313 4.19 1.55 0.06
CA ILE A 313 4.83 2.56 0.91
C ILE A 313 4.91 2.11 2.37
N TYR A 314 3.80 2.08 3.10
CA TYR A 314 3.89 2.05 4.57
C TYR A 314 4.44 0.74 5.14
N GLY A 315 3.85 -0.41 4.82
CA GLY A 315 4.28 -1.71 5.34
C GLY A 315 5.74 -2.06 4.99
N PRO A 316 6.17 -1.93 3.71
CA PRO A 316 7.55 -2.15 3.32
C PRO A 316 8.52 -1.17 3.99
N LEU A 317 8.28 0.14 3.90
CA LEU A 317 9.22 1.13 4.43
C LEU A 317 9.33 1.07 5.95
N ALA A 318 8.23 0.80 6.66
CA ALA A 318 8.25 0.57 8.11
C ALA A 318 9.06 -0.68 8.48
N ASN A 319 9.13 -1.70 7.63
CA ASN A 319 10.00 -2.86 7.86
C ASN A 319 11.46 -2.63 7.41
N GLY A 320 11.84 -1.41 7.00
CA GLY A 320 13.17 -1.15 6.49
C GLY A 320 13.44 -1.77 5.11
N ALA A 321 12.39 -1.99 4.30
CA ALA A 321 12.48 -2.67 3.02
C ALA A 321 12.91 -1.80 1.84
N THR A 322 13.52 -2.44 0.83
CA THR A 322 13.62 -1.86 -0.52
C THR A 322 12.35 -2.18 -1.30
N THR A 323 11.56 -1.15 -1.59
CA THR A 323 10.29 -1.26 -2.35
C THR A 323 10.44 -0.74 -3.77
N VAL A 324 9.80 -1.39 -4.74
CA VAL A 324 9.77 -0.92 -6.14
C VAL A 324 8.49 -0.15 -6.40
N MET A 325 8.63 1.10 -6.86
CA MET A 325 7.55 1.91 -7.43
C MET A 325 7.63 1.84 -8.95
N PHE A 326 6.51 1.50 -9.59
CA PHE A 326 6.45 1.28 -11.03
C PHE A 326 5.44 2.22 -11.67
N GLU A 327 5.92 3.09 -12.56
CA GLU A 327 5.07 4.04 -13.29
C GLU A 327 4.38 3.42 -14.50
N GLY A 328 5.05 2.47 -15.13
CA GLY A 328 4.60 1.92 -16.41
C GLY A 328 3.40 0.98 -16.32
N ILE A 329 3.23 0.20 -17.40
CA ILE A 329 2.19 -0.83 -17.52
C ILE A 329 2.81 -2.19 -17.91
N PRO A 330 2.15 -3.32 -17.63
CA PRO A 330 2.71 -4.66 -17.86
C PRO A 330 3.11 -5.00 -19.30
N ASN A 331 2.66 -4.21 -20.27
CA ASN A 331 2.78 -4.48 -21.70
C ASN A 331 3.50 -3.40 -22.51
N TYR A 332 4.19 -2.47 -21.84
CA TYR A 332 4.96 -1.42 -22.51
C TYR A 332 6.43 -1.47 -22.07
N PRO A 333 7.40 -1.56 -23.00
CA PRO A 333 7.24 -1.57 -24.46
C PRO A 333 6.68 -2.89 -25.01
N ASP A 334 6.77 -3.98 -24.23
CA ASP A 334 6.20 -5.27 -24.57
C ASP A 334 5.74 -6.04 -23.32
N TRP A 335 5.15 -7.22 -23.53
CA TRP A 335 4.57 -8.08 -22.48
C TRP A 335 5.59 -8.77 -21.56
N SER A 336 6.88 -8.58 -21.82
CA SER A 336 7.97 -9.01 -20.95
C SER A 336 8.30 -7.94 -19.89
N ARG A 337 7.62 -6.77 -19.90
CA ARG A 337 7.98 -5.61 -19.08
C ARG A 337 8.15 -5.95 -17.60
N PHE A 338 7.19 -6.62 -16.99
CA PHE A 338 7.31 -7.00 -15.59
C PHE A 338 8.53 -7.86 -15.32
N TRP A 339 8.82 -8.82 -16.19
CA TRP A 339 9.92 -9.75 -16.00
C TRP A 339 11.29 -9.11 -16.28
N ASN A 340 11.34 -8.12 -17.18
CA ASN A 340 12.53 -7.28 -17.37
C ASN A 340 12.84 -6.47 -16.12
N VAL A 341 11.81 -5.91 -15.46
CA VAL A 341 11.97 -5.17 -14.19
C VAL A 341 12.45 -6.10 -13.07
N VAL A 342 11.90 -7.32 -13.00
CA VAL A 342 12.39 -8.35 -12.07
C VAL A 342 13.88 -8.62 -12.26
N ASP A 343 14.33 -8.85 -13.50
CA ASP A 343 15.73 -9.15 -13.78
C ASP A 343 16.65 -7.93 -13.57
N LYS A 344 16.21 -6.74 -13.98
CA LYS A 344 16.95 -5.48 -13.84
C LYS A 344 17.22 -5.16 -12.36
N HIS A 345 16.19 -5.27 -11.52
CA HIS A 345 16.26 -4.88 -10.11
C HIS A 345 16.38 -6.07 -9.16
N LYS A 346 16.53 -7.30 -9.67
CA LYS A 346 16.69 -8.52 -8.86
C LYS A 346 15.56 -8.73 -7.84
N VAL A 347 14.32 -8.48 -8.25
CA VAL A 347 13.14 -8.58 -7.37
C VAL A 347 13.03 -9.98 -6.76
N ASN A 348 12.79 -10.04 -5.44
CA ASN A 348 12.63 -11.27 -4.68
C ASN A 348 11.15 -11.61 -4.44
N ILE A 349 10.33 -10.60 -4.19
CA ILE A 349 8.90 -10.76 -3.90
C ILE A 349 8.11 -9.96 -4.92
N PHE A 350 7.23 -10.65 -5.66
CA PHE A 350 6.43 -10.05 -6.73
C PHE A 350 4.94 -10.19 -6.43
N TYR A 351 4.25 -9.06 -6.23
CA TYR A 351 2.86 -8.97 -5.80
C TYR A 351 2.02 -8.20 -6.81
N THR A 352 1.01 -8.83 -7.40
CA THR A 352 0.22 -8.23 -8.48
C THR A 352 -1.25 -8.66 -8.43
N ALA A 353 -2.09 -8.14 -9.32
CA ALA A 353 -3.50 -8.52 -9.41
C ALA A 353 -3.71 -9.68 -10.39
N PRO A 354 -4.70 -10.57 -10.17
CA PRO A 354 -5.11 -11.59 -11.13
C PRO A 354 -5.41 -11.06 -12.53
N THR A 355 -5.93 -9.84 -12.66
CA THR A 355 -6.17 -9.20 -13.96
C THR A 355 -4.88 -9.04 -14.75
N ALA A 356 -3.78 -8.64 -14.10
CA ALA A 356 -2.47 -8.57 -14.74
C ALA A 356 -1.95 -9.97 -15.07
N ILE A 357 -2.08 -10.93 -14.16
CA ILE A 357 -1.69 -12.34 -14.38
C ILE A 357 -2.39 -12.91 -15.61
N ARG A 358 -3.72 -12.77 -15.69
CA ARG A 358 -4.53 -13.25 -16.83
C ARG A 358 -4.18 -12.53 -18.13
N ALA A 359 -3.90 -11.23 -18.08
CA ALA A 359 -3.49 -10.46 -19.26
C ALA A 359 -2.14 -10.95 -19.80
N LEU A 360 -1.18 -11.23 -18.92
CA LEU A 360 0.14 -11.78 -19.28
C LEU A 360 0.02 -13.21 -19.80
N MET A 361 -0.73 -14.07 -19.10
CA MET A 361 -1.01 -15.46 -19.50
C MET A 361 -1.59 -15.55 -20.91
N ARG A 362 -2.48 -14.62 -21.28
CA ARG A 362 -3.11 -14.58 -22.62
C ARG A 362 -2.10 -14.41 -23.76
N GLN A 363 -0.94 -13.84 -23.49
CA GLN A 363 0.11 -13.62 -24.50
C GLN A 363 1.00 -14.86 -24.72
N GLY A 364 0.72 -15.95 -24.01
CA GLY A 364 1.56 -17.14 -23.99
C GLY A 364 2.78 -17.00 -23.08
N ASP A 365 3.57 -18.06 -23.03
CA ASP A 365 4.70 -18.15 -22.10
C ASP A 365 5.96 -17.43 -22.60
N GLU A 366 6.07 -17.15 -23.91
CA GLU A 366 7.28 -16.62 -24.53
C GLU A 366 7.77 -15.29 -23.93
N PRO A 367 6.92 -14.28 -23.65
CA PRO A 367 7.37 -13.05 -23.00
C PRO A 367 7.95 -13.30 -21.60
N VAL A 368 7.43 -14.30 -20.90
CA VAL A 368 7.98 -14.75 -19.62
C VAL A 368 9.31 -15.43 -19.90
N LYS A 369 9.34 -16.55 -20.63
CA LYS A 369 10.53 -17.41 -20.84
C LYS A 369 11.76 -16.73 -21.45
N LYS A 370 11.63 -15.52 -22.02
CA LYS A 370 12.77 -14.68 -22.46
C LYS A 370 13.62 -14.13 -21.33
N THR A 371 13.11 -14.09 -20.10
CA THR A 371 13.81 -13.54 -18.93
C THR A 371 14.11 -14.63 -17.90
N SER A 372 14.99 -14.34 -16.95
CA SER A 372 15.44 -15.31 -15.95
C SER A 372 14.46 -15.45 -14.77
N ARG A 373 14.02 -14.35 -14.15
CA ARG A 373 13.19 -14.30 -12.92
C ARG A 373 13.72 -15.14 -11.74
N LYS A 374 14.96 -15.62 -11.80
CA LYS A 374 15.51 -16.56 -10.82
C LYS A 374 15.59 -15.99 -9.40
N THR A 375 15.58 -14.67 -9.27
CA THR A 375 15.62 -13.96 -7.99
C THR A 375 14.29 -14.02 -7.25
N ILE A 376 13.18 -14.23 -7.96
CA ILE A 376 11.88 -14.37 -7.33
C ILE A 376 11.90 -15.62 -6.46
N LYS A 377 11.54 -15.42 -5.20
CA LYS A 377 11.30 -16.47 -4.22
C LYS A 377 9.82 -16.60 -3.86
N LEU A 378 9.05 -15.52 -3.87
CA LEU A 378 7.64 -15.52 -3.49
C LEU A 378 6.79 -14.72 -4.47
N LEU A 379 5.62 -15.26 -4.77
CA LEU A 379 4.61 -14.64 -5.62
C LEU A 379 3.39 -14.30 -4.76
N GLY A 380 2.80 -13.14 -4.98
CA GLY A 380 1.55 -12.74 -4.34
C GLY A 380 0.48 -12.37 -5.36
N THR A 381 -0.77 -12.48 -4.95
CA THR A 381 -1.94 -12.09 -5.74
C THR A 381 -3.02 -11.42 -4.89
N VAL A 382 -3.66 -10.36 -5.40
CA VAL A 382 -4.62 -9.51 -4.65
C VAL A 382 -5.72 -8.90 -5.49
N GLY A 383 -6.84 -8.58 -4.83
CA GLY A 383 -7.85 -7.64 -5.31
C GLY A 383 -9.08 -8.31 -5.95
N GLU A 384 -8.92 -9.53 -6.44
CA GLU A 384 -10.01 -10.34 -6.98
C GLU A 384 -9.67 -11.83 -6.85
N PRO A 385 -10.65 -12.75 -7.04
CA PRO A 385 -10.36 -14.17 -7.07
C PRO A 385 -9.42 -14.55 -8.23
N ILE A 386 -8.34 -15.26 -7.92
CA ILE A 386 -7.49 -15.91 -8.93
C ILE A 386 -8.12 -17.26 -9.32
N ASN A 387 -8.44 -17.46 -10.60
CA ASN A 387 -8.96 -18.74 -11.05
C ASN A 387 -7.86 -19.81 -11.06
N PRO A 388 -8.17 -21.10 -10.83
CA PRO A 388 -7.17 -22.16 -10.73
C PRO A 388 -6.21 -22.26 -11.91
N GLU A 389 -6.67 -21.98 -13.13
CA GLU A 389 -5.83 -21.98 -14.33
C GLU A 389 -4.76 -20.88 -14.27
N ALA A 390 -5.15 -19.64 -13.97
CA ALA A 390 -4.21 -18.53 -13.82
C ALA A 390 -3.25 -18.76 -12.63
N TRP A 391 -3.75 -19.33 -11.53
CA TRP A 391 -2.91 -19.71 -10.39
C TRP A 391 -1.85 -20.74 -10.80
N LEU A 392 -2.25 -21.79 -11.53
CA LEU A 392 -1.34 -22.83 -12.01
C LEU A 392 -0.33 -22.28 -13.01
N TRP A 393 -0.74 -21.38 -13.91
CA TRP A 393 0.19 -20.70 -14.82
C TRP A 393 1.21 -19.85 -14.04
N TYR A 394 0.75 -19.08 -13.05
CA TYR A 394 1.62 -18.24 -12.23
C TYR A 394 2.64 -19.09 -11.45
N TYR A 395 2.20 -20.22 -10.89
CA TYR A 395 3.09 -21.16 -10.19
C TYR A 395 4.08 -21.85 -11.16
N ASN A 396 3.60 -22.38 -12.28
CA ASN A 396 4.40 -23.23 -13.17
C ASN A 396 5.34 -22.43 -14.08
N VAL A 397 4.88 -21.29 -14.61
CA VAL A 397 5.59 -20.54 -15.66
C VAL A 397 6.38 -19.37 -15.06
N VAL A 398 5.74 -18.55 -14.23
CA VAL A 398 6.42 -17.40 -13.61
C VAL A 398 7.31 -17.86 -12.47
N GLY A 399 6.76 -18.62 -11.52
CA GLY A 399 7.46 -19.11 -10.34
C GLY A 399 8.28 -20.39 -10.57
N GLU A 400 8.20 -21.01 -11.75
CA GLU A 400 8.91 -22.24 -12.14
C GLU A 400 8.77 -23.38 -11.11
N LYS A 401 7.61 -23.46 -10.44
CA LYS A 401 7.30 -24.38 -9.34
C LYS A 401 8.18 -24.20 -8.08
N ARG A 402 9.01 -23.16 -8.03
CA ARG A 402 9.90 -22.83 -6.90
C ARG A 402 9.25 -21.92 -5.87
N CYS A 403 8.34 -21.05 -6.33
CA CYS A 403 7.79 -19.96 -5.52
C CYS A 403 6.41 -20.33 -4.95
N PRO A 404 6.19 -20.26 -3.62
CA PRO A 404 4.82 -20.28 -3.09
C PRO A 404 4.05 -19.04 -3.59
N ILE A 405 2.72 -19.20 -3.67
CA ILE A 405 1.80 -18.11 -4.01
C ILE A 405 0.96 -17.76 -2.79
N VAL A 406 1.05 -16.51 -2.35
CA VAL A 406 0.14 -15.96 -1.33
C VAL A 406 -1.06 -15.29 -1.99
N ASP A 407 -2.23 -15.91 -1.88
CA ASP A 407 -3.50 -15.32 -2.28
C ASP A 407 -4.07 -14.53 -1.11
N THR A 408 -4.14 -13.22 -1.26
CA THR A 408 -4.43 -12.30 -0.15
C THR A 408 -5.82 -11.69 -0.33
N TRP A 409 -6.74 -12.03 0.57
CA TRP A 409 -8.07 -11.44 0.60
C TRP A 409 -8.18 -10.37 1.68
N TRP A 410 -8.64 -9.18 1.26
CA TRP A 410 -8.86 -7.99 2.08
C TRP A 410 -9.49 -6.86 1.26
N GLN A 411 -9.81 -5.74 1.92
CA GLN A 411 -10.51 -4.59 1.34
C GLN A 411 -9.92 -3.26 1.83
N THR A 412 -10.34 -2.16 1.22
CA THR A 412 -9.94 -0.80 1.65
C THR A 412 -10.31 -0.53 3.10
N GLU A 413 -11.50 -0.95 3.52
CA GLU A 413 -12.04 -0.79 4.88
C GLU A 413 -11.24 -1.57 5.93
N THR A 414 -10.61 -2.68 5.53
CA THR A 414 -9.82 -3.52 6.42
C THR A 414 -8.38 -3.03 6.59
N GLY A 415 -7.90 -2.16 5.69
CA GLY A 415 -6.55 -1.57 5.72
C GLY A 415 -5.41 -2.53 5.39
N GLY A 416 -5.50 -3.82 5.76
CA GLY A 416 -4.50 -4.84 5.49
C GLY A 416 -5.09 -6.23 5.26
N ILE A 417 -4.21 -7.20 4.97
CA ILE A 417 -4.55 -8.57 4.56
C ILE A 417 -5.23 -9.34 5.69
N LEU A 418 -6.44 -9.87 5.45
CA LEU A 418 -7.24 -10.57 6.46
C LEU A 418 -7.20 -12.09 6.35
N ILE A 419 -7.24 -12.66 5.14
CA ILE A 419 -7.26 -14.11 4.91
C ILE A 419 -6.21 -14.42 3.84
N THR A 420 -5.22 -15.23 4.19
CA THR A 420 -4.09 -15.55 3.30
C THR A 420 -3.28 -16.75 3.83
N PRO A 421 -2.59 -17.51 2.98
CA PRO A 421 -1.61 -18.48 3.45
C PRO A 421 -0.35 -17.78 3.95
N LEU A 422 0.29 -18.32 5.00
CA LEU A 422 1.68 -17.98 5.31
C LEU A 422 2.59 -19.02 4.65
N PRO A 423 3.65 -18.60 3.93
CA PRO A 423 4.38 -19.48 3.02
C PRO A 423 5.10 -20.64 3.73
N GLY A 424 5.47 -20.48 5.00
CA GLY A 424 6.05 -21.54 5.85
C GLY A 424 5.03 -22.39 6.62
N ALA A 425 3.74 -22.04 6.61
CA ALA A 425 2.74 -22.65 7.48
C ALA A 425 1.58 -23.33 6.75
N THR A 426 1.17 -22.79 5.60
CA THR A 426 -0.13 -23.14 4.99
C THR A 426 0.05 -23.83 3.65
N ALA A 427 -0.42 -25.08 3.54
CA ALA A 427 -0.51 -25.76 2.25
C ALA A 427 -1.48 -25.02 1.32
N LEU A 428 -1.10 -24.89 0.04
CA LEU A 428 -1.82 -24.04 -0.90
C LEU A 428 -2.86 -24.84 -1.68
N LYS A 429 -4.01 -24.21 -1.95
CA LYS A 429 -5.04 -24.72 -2.85
C LYS A 429 -5.32 -23.64 -3.90
N PRO A 430 -5.19 -23.93 -5.22
CA PRO A 430 -5.42 -22.93 -6.26
C PRO A 430 -6.79 -22.24 -6.14
N GLY A 431 -6.78 -20.91 -6.05
CA GLY A 431 -7.99 -20.07 -5.90
C GLY A 431 -8.57 -20.01 -4.49
N SER A 432 -7.81 -20.39 -3.46
CA SER A 432 -8.22 -20.24 -2.05
C SER A 432 -7.29 -19.29 -1.31
N ALA A 433 -7.87 -18.32 -0.61
CA ALA A 433 -7.17 -17.48 0.37
C ALA A 433 -6.76 -18.25 1.64
N THR A 434 -7.19 -19.51 1.80
CA THR A 434 -6.83 -20.44 2.88
C THR A 434 -7.35 -20.09 4.28
N ARG A 435 -6.53 -19.49 5.16
CA ARG A 435 -6.80 -19.32 6.59
C ARG A 435 -6.78 -17.83 6.99
N PRO A 436 -7.49 -17.45 8.06
CA PRO A 436 -7.42 -16.08 8.59
C PRO A 436 -6.02 -15.73 9.12
N PHE A 437 -5.67 -14.46 8.99
CA PHE A 437 -4.52 -13.84 9.63
C PHE A 437 -4.80 -13.55 11.12
N PHE A 438 -3.77 -13.12 11.84
CA PHE A 438 -3.87 -12.91 13.30
C PHE A 438 -4.94 -11.86 13.66
N GLY A 439 -5.73 -12.15 14.70
CA GLY A 439 -6.85 -11.33 15.17
C GLY A 439 -8.14 -11.45 14.34
N VAL A 440 -8.09 -12.05 13.15
CA VAL A 440 -9.24 -12.13 12.24
C VAL A 440 -10.09 -13.35 12.55
N GLN A 441 -11.38 -13.14 12.85
CA GLN A 441 -12.34 -14.20 13.13
C GLN A 441 -13.44 -14.22 12.06
N PRO A 442 -13.21 -14.89 10.91
CA PRO A 442 -14.21 -14.99 9.86
C PRO A 442 -15.33 -15.97 10.26
N ASP A 443 -16.54 -15.66 9.83
CA ASP A 443 -17.72 -16.53 9.93
C ASP A 443 -18.54 -16.42 8.64
N ILE A 444 -19.50 -17.32 8.44
CA ILE A 444 -20.36 -17.33 7.25
C ILE A 444 -21.82 -17.24 7.68
N LEU A 445 -22.55 -16.28 7.11
CA LEU A 445 -24.00 -16.15 7.26
C LEU A 445 -24.73 -16.64 6.02
N ASP A 446 -25.83 -17.35 6.22
CA ASP A 446 -26.80 -17.65 5.16
C ASP A 446 -27.62 -16.39 4.77
N PRO A 447 -28.47 -16.46 3.72
CA PRO A 447 -29.34 -15.34 3.34
C PRO A 447 -30.32 -14.86 4.41
N ASP A 448 -30.64 -15.69 5.40
CA ASP A 448 -31.52 -15.38 6.52
C ASP A 448 -30.76 -14.78 7.72
N GLY A 449 -29.44 -14.60 7.60
CA GLY A 449 -28.57 -14.03 8.64
C GLY A 449 -28.19 -15.03 9.74
N LYS A 450 -28.29 -16.35 9.50
CA LYS A 450 -27.87 -17.38 10.45
C LYS A 450 -26.45 -17.87 10.16
N PHE A 451 -25.70 -18.15 11.21
CA PHE A 451 -24.37 -18.73 11.10
C PHE A 451 -24.43 -20.15 10.53
N ILE A 452 -23.50 -20.44 9.62
CA ILE A 452 -23.35 -21.75 8.99
C ILE A 452 -22.24 -22.53 9.71
N GLU A 453 -22.60 -23.64 10.35
CA GLU A 453 -21.63 -24.57 10.94
C GLU A 453 -21.16 -25.61 9.90
N GLY A 454 -19.86 -25.89 9.86
CA GLY A 454 -19.28 -26.87 8.94
C GLY A 454 -19.17 -26.37 7.48
N PRO A 455 -19.05 -27.29 6.50
CA PRO A 455 -18.92 -26.91 5.09
C PRO A 455 -20.17 -26.19 4.56
N GLY A 456 -20.01 -24.99 4.01
CA GLY A 456 -21.10 -24.22 3.41
C GLY A 456 -20.63 -22.97 2.66
N SER A 457 -21.59 -22.19 2.17
CA SER A 457 -21.36 -20.96 1.41
C SER A 457 -22.38 -19.90 1.78
N GLY A 458 -21.93 -18.66 1.92
CA GLY A 458 -22.78 -17.53 2.32
C GLY A 458 -21.99 -16.23 2.36
N TYR A 459 -22.48 -15.25 3.11
CA TYR A 459 -21.82 -13.96 3.31
C TYR A 459 -20.70 -14.08 4.34
N LEU A 460 -19.51 -13.65 3.96
CA LEU A 460 -18.38 -13.54 4.89
C LEU A 460 -18.60 -12.37 5.85
N VAL A 461 -18.48 -12.64 7.15
CA VAL A 461 -18.51 -11.64 8.22
C VAL A 461 -17.29 -11.78 9.11
N ILE A 462 -16.89 -10.70 9.78
CA ILE A 462 -15.82 -10.70 10.79
C ILE A 462 -16.46 -10.43 12.14
N LYS A 463 -16.18 -11.28 13.14
CA LYS A 463 -16.90 -11.25 14.43
C LYS A 463 -16.42 -10.16 15.37
N GLU A 464 -15.14 -9.82 15.32
CA GLU A 464 -14.47 -8.89 16.24
C GLU A 464 -13.63 -7.86 15.46
N PRO A 465 -13.50 -6.63 15.98
CA PRO A 465 -12.76 -5.53 15.34
C PRO A 465 -11.23 -5.67 15.41
#